data_AF-A0A957AUB1-F1
#
_entry.id   AF-A0A957AUB1-F1
#
_cell.length_a   1.000
_cell.length_b   1.000
_cell.length_c   1.000
_cell.angle_alpha   90.00
_cell.angle_beta   90.00
_cell.angle_gamma   90.00
#
_symmetry.space_group_name_H-M   'P 1'
#
loop_
_entity.id
_entity.type
_entity.pdbx_description
1 polymer ?
#
loop_
_entity_poly.entity_id
_entity_poly.type
_entity_poly.pdbx_seq_one_letter_code
_entity_poly.pdbx_strand_id
1 'polypeptide(L)'
;MPRFLKPNAMRFSRRQELLATFLLGLLAIGIFNLHYRSPILTTGSDARFSLYVTQALLSTGSIQLDSPLEALGPNIRQDYRIEEIGEHLYYYFPLGSSLFSLPFVWAANQAGYLVDSTQHEDRLQNLIAAILSALIFLVTFAVFRCYGGLWWSTLAATVAMLGSSFSSTLGTGLWTINFATLFVMLSIWLLVRRDSAHSTTVHPLWLGSFLFAAYLARPTTAV
;
A
#
# COMPACT_ATOMS: atom_id res chain seq x y z
N MET A 1 20.95 26.15 -19.43
CA MET A 1 19.75 25.67 -18.69
C MET A 1 18.60 26.61 -18.99
N PRO A 2 17.53 26.16 -19.68
CA PRO A 2 16.38 27.02 -19.94
C PRO A 2 15.70 27.36 -18.60
N ARG A 3 15.51 28.66 -18.34
CA ARG A 3 14.66 29.15 -17.25
C ARG A 3 13.24 28.68 -17.55
N PHE A 4 12.80 27.59 -16.94
CA PHE A 4 11.36 27.31 -16.85
C PHE A 4 10.71 28.56 -16.24
N LEU A 5 9.80 29.17 -17.01
CA LEU A 5 9.00 30.30 -16.57
C LEU A 5 8.41 29.93 -15.21
N LYS A 6 8.72 30.71 -14.17
CA LYS A 6 8.08 30.53 -12.86
C LYS A 6 6.58 30.51 -13.12
N PRO A 7 5.87 29.42 -12.83
CA PRO A 7 4.43 29.39 -13.02
C PRO A 7 3.87 30.56 -12.24
N ASN A 8 3.15 31.45 -12.93
CA ASN A 8 2.38 32.51 -12.28
C ASN A 8 1.43 31.80 -11.33
N ALA A 9 1.81 31.73 -10.06
CA ALA A 9 1.01 31.11 -9.04
C ALA A 9 -0.25 31.97 -8.90
N MET A 10 -1.33 31.56 -9.58
CA MET A 10 -2.66 32.07 -9.30
C MET A 10 -2.88 31.90 -7.81
N ARG A 11 -2.82 33.01 -7.07
CA ARG A 11 -3.09 33.05 -5.64
C ARG A 11 -4.58 32.80 -5.47
N PHE A 12 -4.93 31.57 -5.14
CA PHE A 12 -6.29 31.24 -4.76
C PHE A 12 -6.64 31.95 -3.45
N SER A 13 -7.93 32.24 -3.27
CA SER A 13 -8.42 32.68 -1.97
C SER A 13 -8.27 31.54 -0.95
N ARG A 14 -8.01 31.87 0.32
CA ARG A 14 -7.97 30.91 1.43
C ARG A 14 -9.19 29.97 1.46
N ARG A 15 -10.37 30.47 1.05
CA ARG A 15 -11.60 29.67 0.94
C ARG A 15 -11.50 28.57 -0.12
N GLN A 16 -10.90 28.87 -1.28
CA GLN A 16 -10.71 27.89 -2.36
C GLN A 16 -9.68 26.82 -1.96
N GLU A 17 -8.63 27.19 -1.23
CA GLU A 17 -7.65 26.22 -0.70
C GLU A 17 -8.30 25.26 0.31
N LEU A 18 -9.10 25.79 1.23
CA LEU A 18 -9.85 24.98 2.20
C LEU A 18 -10.84 24.04 1.49
N LEU A 19 -11.60 24.56 0.53
CA LEU A 19 -12.58 23.77 -0.22
C LEU A 19 -11.92 22.60 -0.96
N ALA A 20 -10.80 22.85 -1.65
CA ALA A 20 -10.14 21.80 -2.40
C ALA A 20 -9.38 20.80 -1.51
N THR A 21 -8.87 21.24 -0.35
CA THR A 21 -8.32 20.33 0.67
C THR A 21 -9.42 19.43 1.24
N PHE A 22 -10.59 20.00 1.53
CA PHE A 22 -11.76 19.24 1.98
C PHE A 22 -12.20 18.23 0.91
N LEU A 23 -12.28 18.64 -0.36
CA LEU A 23 -12.60 17.75 -1.47
C LEU A 23 -11.58 16.62 -1.62
N LEU A 24 -10.29 16.91 -1.51
CA LEU A 24 -9.24 15.88 -1.54
C LEU A 24 -9.45 14.84 -0.42
N GLY A 25 -9.78 15.30 0.79
CA GLY A 25 -10.11 14.43 1.91
C GLY A 25 -11.32 13.54 1.62
N LEU A 26 -12.41 14.12 1.08
CA LEU A 26 -13.60 13.37 0.68
C LEU A 26 -13.29 12.32 -0.41
N LEU A 27 -12.45 12.66 -1.38
CA LEU A 27 -12.04 11.73 -2.44
C LEU A 27 -11.18 10.58 -1.90
N ALA A 28 -10.25 10.87 -0.99
CA ALA A 28 -9.45 9.83 -0.33
C ALA A 28 -10.34 8.87 0.48
N ILE A 29 -11.31 9.41 1.22
CA ILE A 29 -12.32 8.61 1.93
C ILE A 29 -13.20 7.83 0.93
N GLY A 30 -13.56 8.43 -0.19
CA GLY A 30 -14.32 7.78 -1.27
C GLY A 30 -13.58 6.59 -1.86
N ILE A 31 -12.29 6.74 -2.17
CA ILE A 31 -11.41 5.66 -2.67
C ILE A 31 -11.28 4.54 -1.65
N PHE A 32 -11.05 4.90 -0.37
CA PHE A 32 -11.04 3.92 0.71
C PHE A 32 -12.34 3.11 0.75
N ASN A 33 -13.50 3.78 0.74
CA ASN A 33 -14.80 3.10 0.80
C ASN A 33 -15.08 2.27 -0.45
N LEU A 34 -14.69 2.76 -1.63
CA LEU A 34 -14.84 2.05 -2.89
C LEU A 34 -14.12 0.70 -2.85
N HIS A 35 -12.86 0.69 -2.38
CA HIS A 35 -12.07 -0.54 -2.31
C HIS A 35 -12.49 -1.41 -1.13
N TYR A 36 -12.69 -0.85 0.07
CA TYR A 36 -13.09 -1.60 1.25
C TYR A 36 -14.44 -2.32 1.08
N ARG A 37 -15.37 -1.72 0.33
CA ARG A 37 -16.69 -2.31 0.06
C ARG A 37 -16.79 -2.99 -1.31
N SER A 38 -15.66 -3.20 -2.00
CA SER A 38 -15.64 -3.92 -3.27
C SER A 38 -16.23 -5.32 -3.07
N PRO A 39 -17.20 -5.75 -3.90
CA PRO A 39 -17.72 -7.12 -3.85
C PRO A 39 -16.72 -8.14 -4.42
N ILE A 40 -15.69 -7.67 -5.15
CA ILE A 40 -14.68 -8.52 -5.76
C ILE A 40 -13.53 -8.69 -4.77
N LEU A 41 -13.42 -9.89 -4.20
CA LEU A 41 -12.37 -10.27 -3.26
C LEU A 41 -11.49 -11.36 -3.87
N THR A 42 -10.19 -11.08 -3.90
CA THR A 42 -9.12 -11.97 -4.36
C THR A 42 -8.14 -12.28 -3.23
N THR A 43 -8.53 -12.06 -1.97
CA THR A 43 -7.73 -12.34 -0.77
C THR A 43 -7.39 -13.83 -0.62
N GLY A 44 -8.21 -14.70 -1.21
CA GLY A 44 -7.97 -16.15 -1.29
C GLY A 44 -7.01 -16.61 -2.38
N SER A 45 -6.26 -15.70 -3.02
CA SER A 45 -5.23 -16.01 -4.04
C SER A 45 -3.83 -15.98 -3.44
N ASP A 46 -2.83 -15.48 -4.17
CA ASP A 46 -1.41 -15.46 -3.77
C ASP A 46 -1.17 -14.72 -2.45
N ALA A 47 -1.98 -13.71 -2.13
CA ALA A 47 -1.88 -12.93 -0.89
C ALA A 47 -2.27 -13.70 0.39
N ARG A 48 -2.93 -14.85 0.26
CA ARG A 48 -3.33 -15.70 1.40
C ARG A 48 -2.11 -16.13 2.20
N PHE A 49 -2.24 -16.18 3.53
CA PHE A 49 -1.18 -16.48 4.50
C PHE A 49 -0.21 -15.33 4.80
N SER A 50 -0.22 -14.25 4.01
CA SER A 50 0.67 -13.11 4.27
C SER A 50 0.44 -12.50 5.66
N LEU A 51 -0.81 -12.40 6.13
CA LEU A 51 -1.11 -11.88 7.46
C LEU A 51 -0.96 -12.93 8.56
N TYR A 52 -1.07 -14.22 8.23
CA TYR A 52 -0.71 -15.30 9.16
C TYR A 52 0.78 -15.28 9.49
N VAL A 53 1.65 -14.96 8.52
CA VAL A 53 3.09 -14.75 8.78
C VAL A 53 3.29 -13.56 9.73
N THR A 54 2.58 -12.46 9.50
CA THR A 54 2.62 -11.29 10.40
C THR A 54 2.17 -11.67 11.81
N GLN A 55 1.11 -12.48 11.92
CA GLN A 55 0.60 -12.96 13.20
C GLN A 55 1.60 -13.88 13.92
N ALA A 56 2.25 -14.79 13.19
CA ALA A 56 3.32 -15.64 13.71
C ALA A 56 4.51 -14.81 14.22
N LEU A 57 4.94 -13.81 13.44
CA LEU A 57 6.00 -12.89 13.85
C LEU A 57 5.66 -12.17 15.16
N LEU A 58 4.41 -11.76 15.34
CA LEU A 58 3.95 -11.09 16.55
C LEU A 58 3.81 -12.04 17.76
N SER A 59 3.44 -13.31 17.54
CA SER A 59 3.20 -14.26 18.63
C SER A 59 4.45 -15.05 19.04
N THR A 60 5.29 -15.43 18.10
CA THR A 60 6.46 -16.30 18.33
C THR A 60 7.78 -15.64 17.99
N GLY A 61 7.78 -14.49 17.31
CA GLY A 61 9.01 -13.88 16.79
C GLY A 61 9.58 -14.58 15.56
N SER A 62 8.83 -15.52 14.96
CA SER A 62 9.25 -16.33 13.81
C SER A 62 8.30 -16.16 12.63
N ILE A 63 8.79 -16.38 11.42
CA ILE A 63 7.96 -16.44 10.20
C ILE A 63 7.32 -17.82 9.97
N GLN A 64 7.65 -18.79 10.85
CA GLN A 64 7.13 -20.15 10.78
C GLN A 64 5.64 -20.18 11.04
N LEU A 65 4.92 -20.90 10.20
CA LEU A 65 3.47 -20.96 10.18
C LEU A 65 2.89 -22.18 10.91
N ASP A 66 3.70 -22.88 11.70
CA ASP A 66 3.34 -24.15 12.35
C ASP A 66 2.10 -23.98 13.26
N SER A 67 2.12 -23.00 14.16
CA SER A 67 1.00 -22.77 15.09
C SER A 67 -0.26 -22.19 14.43
N PRO A 68 -0.20 -21.17 13.55
CA PRO A 68 -1.40 -20.59 12.96
C PRO A 68 -2.10 -21.50 11.95
N LEU A 69 -1.37 -22.42 11.27
CA LEU A 69 -1.92 -23.26 10.21
C LEU A 69 -2.47 -24.60 10.69
N GLU A 70 -2.06 -25.11 11.85
CA GLU A 70 -2.66 -26.32 12.43
C GLU A 70 -4.18 -26.19 12.58
N ALA A 71 -4.66 -24.96 12.82
CA ALA A 71 -6.09 -24.63 12.89
C ALA A 71 -6.84 -24.68 11.53
N LEU A 72 -6.11 -24.63 10.40
CA LEU A 72 -6.69 -24.58 9.04
C LEU A 72 -6.86 -25.94 8.38
N GLY A 73 -6.44 -27.03 9.05
CA GLY A 73 -6.73 -28.41 8.66
C GLY A 73 -5.65 -29.10 7.82
N PRO A 74 -5.80 -30.40 7.55
CA PRO A 74 -4.73 -31.27 7.05
C PRO A 74 -4.28 -30.95 5.62
N ASN A 75 -5.13 -30.30 4.82
CA ASN A 75 -4.84 -30.00 3.40
C ASN A 75 -3.91 -28.81 3.22
N ILE A 76 -3.57 -28.07 4.30
CA ILE A 76 -2.75 -26.86 4.21
C ILE A 76 -1.35 -27.12 3.65
N ARG A 77 -0.81 -28.32 3.90
CA ARG A 77 0.50 -28.76 3.38
C ARG A 77 0.51 -28.95 1.86
N GLN A 78 -0.66 -29.08 1.24
CA GLN A 78 -0.80 -29.21 -0.22
C GLN A 78 -1.05 -27.87 -0.89
N ASP A 79 -1.16 -26.79 -0.13
CA ASP A 79 -1.39 -25.46 -0.65
C ASP A 79 -0.12 -24.92 -1.32
N TYR A 80 -0.20 -24.53 -2.60
CA TYR A 80 0.94 -24.05 -3.39
C TYR A 80 1.63 -22.80 -2.81
N ARG A 81 0.97 -22.12 -1.87
CA ARG A 81 1.46 -20.90 -1.21
C ARG A 81 2.29 -21.21 0.03
N ILE A 82 2.34 -22.48 0.43
CA ILE A 82 3.08 -22.98 1.59
C ILE A 82 4.22 -23.86 1.10
N GLU A 83 5.39 -23.65 1.68
CA GLU A 83 6.58 -24.48 1.45
C GLU A 83 6.99 -25.12 2.78
N GLU A 84 7.28 -26.42 2.75
CA GLU A 84 7.78 -27.17 3.91
C GLU A 84 9.31 -27.28 3.81
N ILE A 85 10.02 -26.69 4.77
CA ILE A 85 11.48 -26.73 4.86
C ILE A 85 11.85 -27.36 6.21
N GLY A 86 12.26 -28.62 6.18
CA GLY A 86 12.43 -29.42 7.40
C GLY A 86 11.07 -29.83 7.97
N GLU A 87 10.83 -29.53 9.24
CA GLU A 87 9.54 -29.78 9.92
C GLU A 87 8.66 -28.53 10.00
N HIS A 88 9.07 -27.43 9.35
CA HIS A 88 8.45 -26.12 9.49
C HIS A 88 7.76 -25.69 8.19
N LEU A 89 6.63 -24.99 8.35
CA LEU A 89 5.85 -24.42 7.25
C LEU A 89 6.18 -22.95 7.05
N TYR A 90 6.40 -22.55 5.80
CA TYR A 90 6.72 -21.18 5.41
C TYR A 90 5.79 -20.69 4.30
N TYR A 91 5.54 -19.39 4.30
CA TYR A 91 4.87 -18.73 3.18
C TYR A 91 5.85 -18.59 2.00
N TYR A 92 5.42 -19.04 0.82
CA TYR A 92 6.25 -19.09 -0.39
C TYR A 92 6.54 -17.70 -1.00
N PHE A 93 5.60 -16.75 -0.91
CA PHE A 93 5.72 -15.45 -1.57
C PHE A 93 6.57 -14.43 -0.78
N PRO A 94 7.01 -13.32 -1.43
CA PRO A 94 7.84 -12.31 -0.77
C PRO A 94 7.26 -11.79 0.55
N LEU A 95 8.12 -11.76 1.57
CA LEU A 95 7.74 -11.40 2.94
C LEU A 95 7.43 -9.91 3.14
N GLY A 96 7.70 -9.05 2.17
CA GLY A 96 7.54 -7.60 2.36
C GLY A 96 6.11 -7.20 2.75
N SER A 97 5.08 -7.79 2.12
CA SER A 97 3.70 -7.53 2.54
C SER A 97 3.43 -7.98 3.98
N SER A 98 3.96 -9.13 4.41
CA SER A 98 3.84 -9.61 5.79
C SER A 98 4.55 -8.68 6.79
N LEU A 99 5.73 -8.18 6.45
CA LEU A 99 6.51 -7.29 7.30
C LEU A 99 5.87 -5.91 7.42
N PHE A 100 5.45 -5.31 6.29
CA PHE A 100 4.81 -3.99 6.31
C PHE A 100 3.39 -4.01 6.88
N SER A 101 2.77 -5.19 6.98
CA SER A 101 1.49 -5.39 7.68
C SER A 101 1.61 -5.43 9.21
N LEU A 102 2.82 -5.56 9.79
CA LEU A 102 3.04 -5.61 11.24
C LEU A 102 2.27 -4.56 12.04
N PRO A 103 2.33 -3.24 11.74
CA PRO A 103 1.61 -2.24 12.52
C PRO A 103 0.08 -2.42 12.46
N PHE A 104 -0.45 -2.92 11.34
CA PHE A 104 -1.88 -3.12 11.16
C PHE A 104 -2.39 -4.33 11.93
N VAL A 105 -1.68 -5.47 11.83
CA VAL A 105 -2.02 -6.69 12.56
C VAL A 105 -1.81 -6.48 14.06
N TRP A 106 -0.74 -5.80 14.47
CA TRP A 106 -0.56 -5.43 15.88
C TRP A 106 -1.72 -4.60 16.41
N ALA A 107 -2.15 -3.56 15.68
CA ALA A 107 -3.28 -2.73 16.09
C ALA A 107 -4.60 -3.53 16.14
N ALA A 108 -4.81 -4.45 15.19
CA ALA A 108 -5.96 -5.35 15.18
C ALA A 108 -5.94 -6.28 16.41
N ASN A 109 -4.79 -6.85 16.76
CA ASN A 109 -4.63 -7.70 17.94
C ASN A 109 -4.97 -6.95 19.24
N GLN A 110 -4.56 -5.69 19.36
CA GLN A 110 -4.93 -4.85 20.51
C GLN A 110 -6.43 -4.58 20.60
N ALA A 111 -7.14 -4.62 19.48
CA ALA A 111 -8.60 -4.52 19.42
C ALA A 111 -9.31 -5.89 19.58
N GLY A 112 -8.57 -6.97 19.89
CA GLY A 112 -9.10 -8.32 20.02
C GLY A 112 -9.36 -9.03 18.69
N TYR A 113 -8.79 -8.53 17.59
CA TYR A 113 -8.97 -9.06 16.25
C TYR A 113 -7.73 -9.82 15.78
N LEU A 114 -7.65 -11.11 16.13
CA LEU A 114 -6.54 -11.99 15.77
C LEU A 114 -6.73 -12.58 14.37
N VAL A 115 -5.62 -12.76 13.64
CA VAL A 115 -5.62 -13.46 12.35
C VAL A 115 -5.57 -14.98 12.60
N ASP A 116 -6.72 -15.54 12.99
CA ASP A 116 -6.89 -16.96 13.35
C ASP A 116 -7.82 -17.73 12.39
N SER A 117 -8.49 -17.01 11.49
CA SER A 117 -9.43 -17.58 10.52
C SER A 117 -9.30 -16.89 9.17
N THR A 118 -9.65 -17.62 8.10
CA THR A 118 -9.63 -17.08 6.73
C THR A 118 -10.51 -15.85 6.59
N GLN A 119 -11.65 -15.80 7.29
CA GLN A 119 -12.53 -14.64 7.33
C GLN A 119 -11.87 -13.43 8.00
N HIS A 120 -11.12 -13.64 9.09
CA HIS A 120 -10.41 -12.55 9.74
C HIS A 120 -9.28 -12.00 8.89
N GLU A 121 -8.53 -12.89 8.26
CA GLU A 121 -7.52 -12.50 7.29
C GLU A 121 -8.13 -11.71 6.12
N ASP A 122 -9.22 -12.19 5.52
CA ASP A 122 -9.85 -11.53 4.36
C ASP A 122 -10.28 -10.10 4.65
N ARG A 123 -10.92 -9.90 5.81
CA ARG A 123 -11.36 -8.58 6.26
C ARG A 123 -10.18 -7.65 6.52
N LEU A 124 -9.13 -8.14 7.16
CA LEU A 124 -7.95 -7.32 7.48
C LEU A 124 -7.12 -7.02 6.22
N GLN A 125 -6.96 -7.98 5.31
CA GLN A 125 -6.33 -7.74 4.01
C GLN A 125 -7.07 -6.65 3.24
N ASN A 126 -8.40 -6.73 3.17
CA ASN A 126 -9.22 -5.74 2.48
C ASN A 126 -9.12 -4.34 3.14
N LEU A 127 -9.14 -4.28 4.48
CA LEU A 127 -8.91 -3.04 5.23
C LEU A 127 -7.56 -2.40 4.88
N ILE A 128 -6.47 -3.17 4.95
CA ILE A 128 -5.11 -2.68 4.66
C ILE A 128 -5.00 -2.26 3.20
N ALA A 129 -5.51 -3.06 2.26
CA ALA A 129 -5.51 -2.75 0.83
C ALA A 129 -6.25 -1.43 0.52
N ALA A 130 -7.39 -1.19 1.17
CA ALA A 130 -8.15 0.05 1.04
C ALA A 130 -7.40 1.26 1.63
N ILE A 131 -6.74 1.12 2.79
CA ILE A 131 -5.88 2.16 3.38
C ILE A 131 -4.75 2.52 2.42
N LEU A 132 -4.03 1.50 1.93
CA LEU A 132 -2.90 1.70 1.01
C LEU A 132 -3.35 2.37 -0.30
N SER A 133 -4.53 2.02 -0.81
CA SER A 133 -5.11 2.64 -2.00
C SER A 133 -5.36 4.14 -1.81
N ALA A 134 -5.92 4.53 -0.67
CA ALA A 134 -6.12 5.93 -0.33
C ALA A 134 -4.78 6.67 -0.16
N LEU A 135 -3.79 6.05 0.47
CA LEU A 135 -2.45 6.61 0.60
C LEU A 135 -1.76 6.80 -0.76
N ILE A 136 -1.85 5.81 -1.65
CA ILE A 136 -1.32 5.89 -3.02
C ILE A 136 -1.98 7.03 -3.79
N PHE A 137 -3.29 7.24 -3.64
CA PHE A 137 -3.98 8.40 -4.21
C PHE A 137 -3.43 9.72 -3.67
N LEU A 138 -3.23 9.85 -2.36
CA LEU A 138 -2.68 11.06 -1.74
C LEU A 138 -1.23 11.34 -2.19
N VAL A 139 -0.41 10.31 -2.34
CA VAL A 139 0.96 10.46 -2.85
C VAL A 139 0.94 10.82 -4.34
N THR A 140 0.06 10.22 -5.14
CA THR A 140 -0.16 10.60 -6.55
C THR A 140 -0.55 12.07 -6.67
N PHE A 141 -1.48 12.54 -5.83
CA PHE A 141 -1.82 13.95 -5.73
C PHE A 141 -0.60 14.80 -5.38
N ALA A 142 0.22 14.38 -4.41
CA ALA A 142 1.41 15.11 -4.01
C ALA A 142 2.46 15.20 -5.13
N VAL A 143 2.59 14.18 -5.97
CA VAL A 143 3.42 14.21 -7.19
C VAL A 143 2.88 15.27 -8.16
N PHE A 144 1.59 15.23 -8.51
CA PHE A 144 1.01 16.21 -9.41
C PHE A 144 1.02 17.64 -8.85
N ARG A 145 1.01 17.79 -7.52
CA ARG A 145 1.08 19.09 -6.85
C ARG A 145 2.42 19.81 -7.06
N CYS A 146 3.47 19.08 -7.42
CA CYS A 146 4.78 19.66 -7.72
C CYS A 146 4.81 20.42 -9.06
N TYR A 147 3.89 20.11 -9.99
CA TYR A 147 3.81 20.76 -11.30
C TYR A 147 2.54 21.60 -11.50
N GLY A 148 1.45 21.25 -10.81
CA GLY A 148 0.13 21.84 -11.00
C GLY A 148 -0.40 22.62 -9.81
N GLY A 149 -1.44 23.40 -10.07
CA GLY A 149 -2.29 23.98 -9.03
C GLY A 149 -3.20 22.93 -8.39
N LEU A 150 -3.72 23.26 -7.21
CA LEU A 150 -4.49 22.35 -6.36
C LEU A 150 -5.61 21.58 -7.11
N TRP A 151 -6.46 22.28 -7.86
CA TRP A 151 -7.57 21.68 -8.61
C TRP A 151 -7.10 20.69 -9.69
N TRP A 152 -6.08 21.06 -10.46
CA TRP A 152 -5.54 20.21 -11.51
C TRP A 152 -4.86 18.97 -10.94
N SER A 153 -4.14 19.12 -9.83
CA SER A 153 -3.51 17.99 -9.14
C SER A 153 -4.55 17.02 -8.57
N THR A 154 -5.65 17.53 -7.99
CA THR A 154 -6.76 16.71 -7.51
C THR A 154 -7.41 15.94 -8.67
N LEU A 155 -7.78 16.65 -9.75
CA LEU A 155 -8.40 16.02 -10.91
C LEU A 155 -7.48 14.96 -11.53
N ALA A 156 -6.21 15.29 -11.75
CA ALA A 156 -5.24 14.37 -12.32
C ALA A 156 -5.03 13.12 -11.45
N ALA A 157 -4.95 13.27 -10.12
CA ALA A 157 -4.84 12.14 -9.20
C ALA A 157 -6.08 11.26 -9.23
N THR A 158 -7.27 11.86 -9.29
CA THR A 158 -8.53 11.12 -9.38
C THR A 158 -8.63 10.34 -10.69
N VAL A 159 -8.29 10.96 -11.81
CA VAL A 159 -8.27 10.29 -13.12
C VAL A 159 -7.21 9.20 -13.17
N ALA A 160 -6.00 9.43 -12.63
CA ALA A 160 -4.96 8.41 -12.58
C ALA A 160 -5.38 7.18 -11.74
N MET A 161 -5.96 7.44 -10.56
CA MET A 161 -6.42 6.38 -9.66
C MET A 161 -7.61 5.63 -10.26
N LEU A 162 -8.69 6.32 -10.63
CA LEU A 162 -9.96 5.69 -11.00
C LEU A 162 -10.08 5.37 -12.50
N GLY A 163 -9.24 5.94 -13.34
CA GLY A 163 -9.28 5.79 -14.80
C GLY A 163 -8.46 4.63 -15.34
N SER A 164 -7.86 3.81 -14.49
CA SER A 164 -6.99 2.71 -14.90
C SER A 164 -7.33 1.39 -14.22
N SER A 165 -6.94 0.27 -14.84
CA SER A 165 -7.05 -1.08 -14.25
C SER A 165 -6.27 -1.23 -12.94
N PHE A 166 -5.31 -0.33 -12.70
CA PHE A 166 -4.51 -0.26 -11.49
C PHE A 166 -5.36 -0.13 -10.22
N SER A 167 -6.45 0.65 -10.23
CA SER A 167 -7.37 0.75 -9.08
C SER A 167 -7.96 -0.60 -8.71
N SER A 168 -8.42 -1.34 -9.73
CA SER A 168 -9.04 -2.64 -9.54
C SER A 168 -8.06 -3.62 -8.92
N THR A 169 -6.80 -3.63 -9.38
CA THR A 169 -5.77 -4.50 -8.79
C THR A 169 -5.48 -4.15 -7.33
N LEU A 170 -5.41 -2.85 -6.99
CA LEU A 170 -5.16 -2.44 -5.60
C LEU A 170 -6.33 -2.74 -4.65
N GLY A 171 -7.57 -2.75 -5.17
CA GLY A 171 -8.78 -2.86 -4.38
C GLY A 171 -9.27 -4.28 -4.11
N THR A 172 -8.77 -5.31 -4.82
CA THR A 172 -9.30 -6.68 -4.69
C THR A 172 -8.62 -7.53 -3.63
N GLY A 173 -7.50 -7.09 -3.04
CA GLY A 173 -6.80 -7.82 -1.98
C GLY A 173 -5.45 -7.19 -1.63
N LEU A 174 -4.80 -7.67 -0.56
CA LEU A 174 -3.50 -7.17 -0.13
C LEU A 174 -2.36 -7.87 -0.86
N TRP A 175 -2.16 -7.51 -2.13
CA TRP A 175 -1.10 -8.09 -2.94
C TRP A 175 0.24 -7.38 -2.70
N THR A 176 1.33 -8.02 -3.11
CA THR A 176 2.69 -7.43 -3.09
C THR A 176 2.77 -6.09 -3.82
N ILE A 177 1.92 -5.87 -4.83
CA ILE A 177 1.83 -4.62 -5.58
C ILE A 177 1.35 -3.42 -4.75
N ASN A 178 0.58 -3.62 -3.68
CA ASN A 178 0.03 -2.52 -2.89
C ASN A 178 1.14 -1.74 -2.18
N PHE A 179 1.93 -2.42 -1.35
CA PHE A 179 3.07 -1.81 -0.67
C PHE A 179 4.15 -1.37 -1.66
N ALA A 180 4.46 -2.21 -2.67
CA ALA A 180 5.43 -1.86 -3.68
C ALA A 180 5.10 -0.54 -4.39
N THR A 181 3.83 -0.36 -4.79
CA THR A 181 3.43 0.89 -5.46
C THR A 181 3.48 2.08 -4.52
N LEU A 182 3.06 1.94 -3.27
CA LEU A 182 3.19 3.04 -2.29
C LEU A 182 4.64 3.51 -2.18
N PHE A 183 5.60 2.59 -2.04
CA PHE A 183 7.01 2.93 -1.91
C PHE A 183 7.63 3.47 -3.20
N VAL A 184 7.25 2.95 -4.37
CA VAL A 184 7.65 3.50 -5.67
C VAL A 184 7.12 4.93 -5.82
N MET A 185 5.85 5.18 -5.49
CA MET A 185 5.25 6.51 -5.57
C MET A 185 5.90 7.51 -4.61
N LEU A 186 6.27 7.07 -3.40
CA LEU A 186 7.04 7.90 -2.47
C LEU A 186 8.44 8.24 -3.02
N SER A 187 9.09 7.28 -3.68
CA SER A 187 10.38 7.50 -4.35
C SER A 187 10.26 8.52 -5.48
N ILE A 188 9.25 8.36 -6.36
CA ILE A 188 8.93 9.31 -7.43
C ILE A 188 8.66 10.69 -6.85
N TRP A 189 7.87 10.77 -5.78
CA TRP A 189 7.56 12.05 -5.12
C TRP A 189 8.80 12.77 -4.60
N LEU A 190 9.77 12.06 -3.99
CA LEU A 190 11.03 12.68 -3.57
C LEU A 190 11.84 13.23 -4.75
N LEU A 191 11.91 12.49 -5.85
CA LEU A 191 12.65 12.90 -7.05
C LEU A 191 11.99 14.09 -7.74
N VAL A 192 10.67 14.04 -7.92
CA VAL A 192 9.87 15.11 -8.53
C VAL A 192 9.93 16.38 -7.70
N ARG A 193 9.87 16.30 -6.36
CA ARG A 193 10.02 17.49 -5.51
C ARG A 193 11.35 18.20 -5.72
N ARG A 194 12.43 17.46 -5.97
CA ARG A 194 13.74 18.06 -6.29
C ARG A 194 13.73 18.69 -7.68
N ASP A 195 13.23 17.97 -8.67
CA ASP A 195 13.17 18.42 -10.06
C ASP A 195 12.33 19.70 -10.22
N SER A 196 11.17 19.76 -9.57
CA SER A 196 10.29 20.93 -9.56
C SER A 196 10.74 22.08 -8.63
N ALA A 197 11.98 22.04 -8.12
CA ALA A 197 12.54 23.02 -7.18
C ALA A 197 11.74 23.23 -5.87
N HIS A 198 10.90 22.26 -5.49
CA HIS A 198 10.22 22.20 -4.19
C HIS A 198 11.14 21.68 -3.06
N SER A 199 12.31 21.15 -3.41
CA SER A 199 13.39 20.77 -2.51
C SER A 199 14.74 21.01 -3.20
N THR A 200 15.75 21.41 -2.44
CA THR A 200 17.12 21.58 -2.95
C THR A 200 17.90 20.26 -2.99
N THR A 201 17.45 19.26 -2.22
CA THR A 201 18.13 17.97 -2.08
C THR A 201 17.15 16.81 -2.08
N VAL A 202 17.62 15.62 -2.50
CA VAL A 202 16.93 14.35 -2.26
C VAL A 202 17.67 13.66 -1.13
N HIS A 203 16.97 13.32 -0.06
CA HIS A 203 17.58 12.64 1.07
C HIS A 203 17.87 11.18 0.69
N PRO A 204 19.14 10.79 0.52
CA PRO A 204 19.50 9.51 -0.09
C PRO A 204 19.02 8.32 0.75
N LEU A 205 19.01 8.45 2.08
CA LEU A 205 18.50 7.39 2.96
C LEU A 205 17.01 7.14 2.74
N TRP A 206 16.19 8.18 2.56
CA TRP A 206 14.74 7.98 2.36
C TRP A 206 14.46 7.36 0.99
N LEU A 207 15.14 7.84 -0.05
CA LEU A 207 15.04 7.26 -1.38
C LEU A 207 15.47 5.79 -1.37
N GLY A 208 16.64 5.50 -0.80
CA GLY A 208 17.16 4.13 -0.69
C GLY A 208 16.23 3.21 0.12
N SER A 209 15.70 3.69 1.24
CA SER A 209 14.74 2.93 2.06
C SER A 209 13.44 2.62 1.32
N PHE A 210 12.87 3.58 0.57
CA PHE A 210 11.66 3.32 -0.21
C PHE A 210 11.92 2.37 -1.38
N LEU A 211 13.02 2.53 -2.11
CA LEU A 211 13.38 1.60 -3.18
C LEU A 211 13.62 0.18 -2.65
N PHE A 212 14.34 0.05 -1.52
CA PHE A 212 14.52 -1.24 -0.84
C PHE A 212 13.18 -1.83 -0.38
N ALA A 213 12.30 -1.01 0.21
CA ALA A 213 10.98 -1.46 0.65
C ALA A 213 10.09 -1.91 -0.52
N ALA A 214 10.17 -1.23 -1.67
CA ALA A 214 9.49 -1.65 -2.90
C ALA A 214 10.01 -3.01 -3.38
N TYR A 215 11.34 -3.20 -3.41
CA TYR A 215 11.98 -4.47 -3.76
C TYR A 215 11.58 -5.59 -2.80
N LEU A 216 11.60 -5.33 -1.49
CA LEU A 216 11.23 -6.29 -0.47
C LEU A 216 9.76 -6.73 -0.58
N ALA A 217 8.85 -5.78 -0.90
CA ALA A 217 7.46 -6.08 -1.17
C ALA A 217 7.29 -6.88 -2.47
N ARG A 218 8.01 -6.49 -3.54
CA ARG A 218 7.91 -7.10 -4.85
C ARG A 218 9.27 -7.05 -5.58
N PRO A 219 10.03 -8.15 -5.64
CA PRO A 219 11.38 -8.16 -6.19
C PRO A 219 11.49 -7.68 -7.65
N THR A 220 10.43 -7.86 -8.45
CA THR A 220 10.38 -7.39 -9.84
C THR A 220 10.40 -5.87 -9.98
N THR A 221 10.36 -5.09 -8.89
CA THR A 221 10.49 -3.62 -8.94
C THR A 221 11.93 -3.15 -9.14
N ALA A 222 12.93 -4.04 -9.03
CA ALA A 222 14.33 -3.73 -9.31
C ALA A 222 14.72 -3.83 -10.80
N VAL A 223 13.80 -4.35 -11.64
CA VAL A 223 13.97 -4.50 -13.09
C VAL A 223 13.21 -3.39 -13.79
#